data_AF-A0AAD8BID7-F1
#
_entry.id   AF-A0AAD8BID7-F1
#
_cell.length_a   1.000
_cell.length_b   1.000
_cell.length_c   1.000
_cell.angle_alpha   90.00
_cell.angle_beta   90.00
_cell.angle_gamma   90.00
#
_symmetry.space_group_name_H-M   'P 1'
#
loop_
_entity.id
_entity.type
_entity.pdbx_description
1 polymer ?
#
loop_
_entity_poly.entity_id
_entity_poly.type
_entity_poly.pdbx_seq_one_letter_code
_entity_poly.pdbx_strand_id
1 'polypeptide(L)'
;MLLLANVKEIELCISPLETCAYGDQPGVAFNGKTCRQFVSGHPGYCYQTVVRTRCCASCQNFYRPFKVCEYGNKYPYCTNDSCGSTKGEAENCCETCNIGEPLNVGSSTSVRPPSREVTTP
;
A
#
# COMPACT_ATOMS: atom_id res chain seq x y z
N MET A 1 21.43 -18.61 39.32
CA MET A 1 21.21 -17.29 38.68
C MET A 1 21.33 -17.48 37.18
N LEU A 2 20.21 -17.75 36.54
CA LEU A 2 20.02 -17.81 35.10
C LEU A 2 18.63 -17.23 34.87
N LEU A 3 18.52 -16.25 34.00
CA LEU A 3 17.47 -16.15 33.00
C LEU A 3 17.82 -14.97 32.08
N LEU A 4 18.48 -15.36 30.98
CA LEU A 4 18.23 -14.96 29.60
C LEU A 4 17.98 -13.45 29.36
N ALA A 5 18.93 -12.84 28.65
CA ALA A 5 18.82 -11.52 28.07
C ALA A 5 17.48 -11.36 27.33
N ASN A 6 16.72 -10.35 27.75
CA ASN A 6 15.44 -9.97 27.17
C ASN A 6 15.65 -9.62 25.68
N VAL A 7 15.15 -10.47 24.80
CA VAL A 7 15.00 -10.22 23.36
C VAL A 7 13.93 -9.12 23.19
N LYS A 8 14.33 -7.86 23.37
CA LYS A 8 13.48 -6.68 23.17
C LYS A 8 13.91 -5.84 21.96
N GLU A 9 14.67 -6.44 21.04
CA GLU A 9 15.19 -5.78 19.81
C GLU A 9 14.78 -6.49 18.52
N ILE A 10 13.58 -7.07 18.46
CA ILE A 10 12.96 -7.42 17.17
C ILE A 10 11.47 -7.06 17.26
N GLU A 11 11.18 -5.80 17.60
CA GLU A 11 9.86 -5.26 17.29
C GLU A 11 9.82 -5.02 15.78
N LEU A 12 9.13 -5.92 15.09
CA LEU A 12 8.92 -5.94 13.65
C LEU A 12 8.55 -4.55 13.12
N CYS A 13 9.48 -3.87 12.45
CA CYS A 13 9.21 -2.71 11.58
C CYS A 13 8.41 -3.09 10.31
N ILE A 14 7.62 -4.17 10.34
CA ILE A 14 6.82 -4.62 9.19
C ILE A 14 5.46 -3.91 9.26
N SER A 15 5.48 -2.61 9.02
CA SER A 15 4.33 -1.93 8.44
C SER A 15 4.31 -2.24 6.93
N PRO A 16 3.14 -2.33 6.27
CA PRO A 16 3.06 -2.58 4.82
C PRO A 16 3.65 -1.45 3.96
N LEU A 17 4.12 -0.37 4.58
CA LEU A 17 5.07 0.56 3.98
C LEU A 17 6.45 -0.13 3.99
N GLU A 18 6.81 -0.83 2.91
CA GLU A 18 8.19 -1.24 2.66
C GLU A 18 9.07 -0.02 2.96
N THR A 19 9.89 -0.06 4.01
CA THR A 19 10.73 1.09 4.36
C THR A 19 11.72 1.26 3.23
N CYS A 20 11.51 2.25 2.36
CA CYS A 20 12.42 2.65 1.31
C CYS A 20 13.67 3.30 1.92
N ALA A 21 14.42 2.56 2.74
CA ALA A 21 15.55 3.05 3.51
C ALA A 21 16.63 3.69 2.62
N TYR A 22 16.73 3.20 1.38
CA TYR A 22 17.67 3.71 0.37
C TYR A 22 17.01 4.61 -0.70
N GLY A 23 15.71 4.85 -0.60
CA GLY A 23 14.96 5.68 -1.54
C GLY A 23 14.92 5.15 -2.99
N ASP A 24 14.99 6.06 -3.96
CA ASP A 24 15.09 5.74 -5.39
C ASP A 24 16.53 5.39 -5.76
N GLN A 25 16.71 4.41 -6.65
CA GLN A 25 18.03 4.16 -7.24
C GLN A 25 18.46 5.37 -8.09
N PRO A 26 19.74 5.78 -8.02
CA PRO A 26 20.22 6.96 -8.73
C PRO A 26 20.24 6.77 -10.25
N GLY A 27 20.12 7.88 -10.99
CA GLY A 27 20.25 7.94 -12.44
C GLY A 27 18.92 7.82 -13.20
N VAL A 28 19.03 7.52 -14.50
CA VAL A 28 17.88 7.28 -15.38
C VAL A 28 17.27 5.92 -15.05
N ALA A 29 15.96 5.86 -14.86
CA ALA A 29 15.25 4.65 -14.49
C ALA A 29 14.63 3.94 -15.70
N PHE A 30 13.59 4.52 -16.29
CA PHE A 30 12.84 3.92 -17.39
C PHE A 30 12.57 4.97 -18.47
N ASN A 31 12.62 4.58 -19.74
CA ASN A 31 12.31 5.45 -20.88
C ASN A 31 13.05 6.80 -20.87
N GLY A 32 14.33 6.82 -20.48
CA GLY A 32 15.12 8.05 -20.41
C GLY A 32 14.75 8.99 -19.26
N LYS A 33 13.84 8.59 -18.36
CA LYS A 33 13.33 9.42 -17.26
C LYS A 33 13.89 8.99 -15.90
N THR A 34 14.03 9.94 -14.98
CA THR A 34 14.26 9.64 -13.56
C THR A 34 13.02 8.98 -12.94
N CYS A 35 13.17 8.34 -11.77
CA CYS A 35 12.04 7.74 -11.05
C CYS A 35 10.89 8.73 -10.83
N ARG A 36 11.19 9.94 -10.35
CA ARG A 36 10.20 10.99 -10.14
C ARG A 36 9.44 11.33 -11.43
N GLN A 37 10.16 11.52 -12.54
CA GLN A 37 9.55 11.87 -13.84
C GLN A 37 8.71 10.72 -14.42
N PHE A 38 9.17 9.47 -14.25
CA PHE A 38 8.49 8.30 -14.76
C PHE A 38 7.19 8.03 -13.99
N VAL A 39 7.26 7.96 -12.66
CA VAL A 39 6.10 7.68 -11.79
C VAL A 39 5.09 8.83 -11.83
N SER A 40 5.52 10.09 -11.88
CA SER A 40 4.58 11.22 -12.01
C SER A 40 3.79 11.21 -13.32
N GLY A 41 4.28 10.52 -14.35
CA GLY A 41 3.55 10.35 -15.60
C GLY A 41 2.39 9.37 -15.49
N HIS A 42 2.52 8.33 -14.65
CA HIS A 42 1.46 7.38 -14.34
C HIS A 42 1.83 6.58 -13.08
N PRO A 43 1.26 6.90 -11.91
CA PRO A 43 1.58 6.22 -10.65
C PRO A 43 1.27 4.72 -10.65
N GLY A 44 0.34 4.27 -11.49
CA GLY A 44 0.03 2.84 -11.67
C GLY A 44 1.22 1.98 -12.10
N TYR A 45 2.31 2.56 -12.62
CA TYR A 45 3.54 1.80 -12.83
C TYR A 45 4.12 1.20 -11.54
N CYS A 46 3.83 1.77 -10.37
CA CYS A 46 4.27 1.26 -9.07
C CYS A 46 3.63 -0.08 -8.65
N TYR A 47 2.63 -0.56 -9.40
CA TYR A 47 2.16 -1.95 -9.28
C TYR A 47 3.15 -2.97 -9.83
N GLN A 48 4.07 -2.55 -10.70
CA GLN A 48 5.10 -3.43 -11.23
C GLN A 48 6.27 -3.50 -10.24
N THR A 49 6.62 -4.71 -9.79
CA THR A 49 7.70 -4.91 -8.80
C THR A 49 9.02 -4.26 -9.25
N VAL A 50 9.39 -4.37 -10.53
CA VAL A 50 10.62 -3.77 -11.05
C VAL A 50 10.65 -2.24 -10.89
N VAL A 51 9.52 -1.57 -11.09
CA VAL A 51 9.39 -0.13 -10.90
C VAL A 51 9.40 0.20 -9.42
N ARG A 52 8.63 -0.52 -8.60
CA ARG A 52 8.54 -0.28 -7.15
C ARG A 52 9.89 -0.45 -6.44
N THR A 53 10.64 -1.50 -6.77
CA THR A 53 11.97 -1.73 -6.17
C THR A 53 12.98 -0.66 -6.60
N ARG A 54 12.94 -0.21 -7.86
CA ARG A 54 13.88 0.80 -8.37
C ARG A 54 13.51 2.22 -7.92
N CYS A 55 12.22 2.53 -7.89
CA CYS A 55 11.66 3.87 -7.67
C CYS A 55 10.85 3.92 -6.37
N CYS A 56 11.40 3.31 -5.31
CA CYS A 56 10.72 3.06 -4.06
C CYS A 56 10.17 4.34 -3.41
N ALA A 57 11.02 5.37 -3.22
CA ALA A 57 10.59 6.63 -2.61
C ALA A 57 9.60 7.40 -3.50
N SER A 58 9.84 7.39 -4.82
CA SER A 58 8.90 7.97 -5.78
C SER A 58 7.53 7.29 -5.71
N CYS A 59 7.47 5.95 -5.65
CA CYS A 59 6.23 5.20 -5.52
C CYS A 59 5.53 5.46 -4.18
N GLN A 60 6.27 5.49 -3.06
CA GLN A 60 5.69 5.81 -1.75
C GLN A 60 4.97 7.16 -1.74
N ASN A 61 5.47 8.18 -2.45
CA ASN A 61 4.83 9.49 -2.53
C ASN A 61 3.44 9.46 -3.18
N PHE A 62 3.13 8.43 -3.99
CA PHE A 62 1.82 8.26 -4.61
C PHE A 62 0.99 7.17 -3.95
N TYR A 63 1.53 6.45 -2.97
CA TYR A 63 0.81 5.40 -2.28
C TYR A 63 -0.37 5.98 -1.50
N ARG A 64 -1.54 5.35 -1.66
CA ARG A 64 -2.76 5.64 -0.92
C ARG A 64 -3.20 4.36 -0.22
N PRO A 65 -3.73 4.41 1.01
CA PRO A 65 -4.23 3.23 1.71
C PRO A 65 -5.62 2.85 1.20
N PHE A 66 -5.78 2.61 -0.10
CA PHE A 66 -7.01 2.11 -0.72
C PHE A 66 -6.72 0.76 -1.33
N LYS A 67 -7.40 -0.29 -0.83
CA LYS A 67 -7.28 -1.63 -1.37
C LYS A 67 -7.65 -1.59 -2.85
N VAL A 68 -6.90 -2.29 -3.70
CA VAL A 68 -7.06 -2.34 -5.16
C VAL A 68 -6.56 -1.07 -5.89
N CYS A 69 -6.59 0.10 -5.23
CA CYS A 69 -6.26 1.42 -5.77
C CYS A 69 -5.09 2.12 -5.08
N GLU A 70 -4.14 1.36 -4.53
CA GLU A 70 -2.97 1.86 -3.82
C GLU A 70 -2.17 2.91 -4.60
N TYR A 71 -2.19 2.86 -5.94
CA TYR A 71 -1.54 3.86 -6.81
C TYR A 71 -2.50 4.42 -7.88
N GLY A 72 -3.81 4.33 -7.65
CA GLY A 72 -4.83 4.68 -8.65
C GLY A 72 -4.98 3.62 -9.76
N ASN A 73 -5.34 4.06 -10.97
CA ASN A 73 -5.48 3.15 -12.12
C ASN A 73 -4.17 2.39 -12.42
N LYS A 74 -4.24 1.06 -12.59
CA LYS A 74 -3.10 0.24 -13.01
C LYS A 74 -2.71 0.53 -14.45
N TYR A 75 -3.69 0.71 -15.33
CA TYR A 75 -3.47 1.04 -16.75
C TYR A 75 -3.65 2.53 -17.04
N PRO A 76 -2.84 3.10 -17.95
CA PRO A 76 -2.94 4.52 -18.30
C PRO A 76 -4.10 4.83 -19.26
N TYR A 77 -4.73 3.81 -19.85
CA TYR A 77 -5.78 3.95 -20.87
C TYR A 77 -7.19 3.65 -20.34
N CYS A 78 -7.39 3.71 -19.03
CA CYS A 78 -8.68 3.46 -18.40
C CYS A 78 -9.74 4.49 -18.82
N THR A 79 -10.93 3.99 -19.16
CA THR A 79 -12.11 4.79 -19.52
C THR A 79 -13.35 4.20 -18.83
N ASN A 80 -14.50 4.87 -18.89
CA ASN A 80 -15.73 4.35 -18.27
C ASN A 80 -16.17 2.99 -18.85
N ASP A 81 -15.82 2.70 -20.10
CA ASP A 81 -16.11 1.43 -20.73
C ASP A 81 -15.35 0.26 -20.07
N SER A 82 -14.22 0.55 -19.41
CA SER A 82 -13.42 -0.44 -18.67
C SER A 82 -14.13 -1.03 -17.45
N CYS A 83 -15.27 -0.47 -17.05
CA CYS A 83 -16.01 -0.88 -15.86
C CYS A 83 -17.07 -1.97 -16.14
N GLY A 84 -17.41 -2.21 -17.41
CA GLY A 84 -18.52 -3.10 -17.80
C GLY A 84 -18.14 -4.55 -18.15
N SER A 85 -16.86 -4.86 -18.33
CA SER A 85 -16.45 -6.10 -19.00
C SER A 85 -16.18 -7.28 -18.06
N THR A 86 -15.34 -7.10 -17.04
CA THR A 86 -15.02 -8.12 -16.03
C THR A 86 -14.57 -7.47 -14.72
N LYS A 87 -14.72 -8.17 -13.59
CA LYS A 87 -14.23 -7.69 -12.28
C LYS A 87 -12.75 -7.29 -12.33
N GLY A 88 -11.92 -8.09 -13.00
CA GLY A 88 -10.49 -7.82 -13.13
C GLY A 88 -10.18 -6.55 -13.94
N GLU A 89 -10.90 -6.27 -15.02
CA GLU A 89 -10.73 -5.02 -15.77
C GLU A 89 -11.10 -3.81 -14.93
N ALA A 90 -12.22 -3.90 -14.20
CA ALA A 90 -12.69 -2.85 -13.32
C ALA A 90 -11.70 -2.59 -12.16
N GLU A 91 -11.07 -3.62 -11.59
CA GLU A 91 -9.98 -3.51 -10.61
C GLU A 91 -8.68 -2.93 -11.19
N ASN A 92 -8.40 -3.14 -12.47
CA ASN A 92 -7.25 -2.49 -13.12
C ASN A 92 -7.50 -1.00 -13.38
N CYS A 93 -8.76 -0.60 -13.53
CA CYS A 93 -9.20 0.77 -13.77
C CYS A 93 -9.94 1.36 -12.57
N CYS A 94 -9.48 1.01 -11.38
CA CYS A 94 -10.24 1.17 -10.16
C CYS A 94 -10.54 2.64 -9.77
N GLU A 95 -9.67 3.61 -10.12
CA GLU A 95 -9.94 5.04 -9.89
C GLU A 95 -10.97 5.56 -10.88
N THR A 96 -10.95 5.05 -12.12
CA THR A 96 -11.97 5.37 -13.14
C THR A 96 -13.33 4.77 -12.77
N CYS A 97 -13.32 3.51 -12.33
CA CYS A 97 -14.53 2.76 -11.98
C CYS A 97 -15.01 3.01 -10.54
N ASN A 98 -14.26 3.77 -9.75
CA ASN A 98 -14.51 4.01 -8.32
C ASN A 98 -14.64 2.71 -7.50
N ILE A 99 -13.77 1.74 -7.78
CA ILE A 99 -13.73 0.41 -7.13
C ILE A 99 -12.52 0.37 -6.20
N GLY A 100 -12.67 0.90 -5.00
CA GLY A 100 -11.61 0.87 -4.00
C GLY A 100 -12.19 1.14 -2.62
N GLU A 101 -11.64 0.47 -1.61
CA GLU A 101 -12.05 0.66 -0.22
C GLU A 101 -10.86 1.12 0.61
N PRO A 102 -11.03 2.07 1.54
CA PRO A 102 -9.96 2.45 2.43
C PRO A 102 -9.50 1.23 3.24
N LEU A 103 -8.19 0.96 3.20
CA LEU A 103 -7.58 -0.03 4.08
C LEU A 103 -7.79 0.45 5.51
N ASN A 104 -8.55 -0.30 6.30
CA ASN A 104 -8.74 -0.04 7.71
C ASN A 104 -7.45 -0.42 8.46
N VAL A 105 -6.42 0.41 8.32
CA VAL A 105 -5.15 0.27 9.05
C VAL A 105 -5.38 0.84 10.46
N GLY A 106 -6.17 0.11 11.25
CA GLY A 106 -6.34 0.33 12.69
C GLY A 106 -7.61 1.06 13.13
N SER A 107 -8.73 0.34 13.20
CA SER A 107 -9.75 0.53 14.25
C SER A 107 -10.27 -0.83 14.72
N SER A 108 -9.35 -1.66 15.17
CA SER A 108 -9.64 -2.80 16.04
C SER A 108 -9.03 -2.56 17.42
N THR A 109 -9.49 -1.52 18.12
CA THR A 109 -9.61 -1.62 19.57
C THR A 109 -10.73 -2.60 19.87
N SER A 110 -10.40 -3.90 19.83
CA SER A 110 -11.17 -4.91 20.53
C SER A 110 -10.89 -4.74 22.03
N VAL A 111 -11.43 -3.67 22.62
CA VAL A 111 -11.65 -3.65 24.06
C VAL A 111 -12.85 -4.54 24.28
N ARG A 112 -12.58 -5.80 24.63
CA ARG A 112 -13.59 -6.66 25.23
C ARG A 112 -14.17 -5.89 26.43
N PRO A 113 -15.48 -5.59 26.49
CA PRO A 113 -16.05 -5.03 27.71
C PRO A 113 -15.79 -6.01 28.86
N PRO A 114 -15.38 -5.55 30.05
CA PRO A 114 -15.35 -6.43 31.20
C PRO A 114 -16.78 -6.93 31.43
N SER A 115 -16.96 -8.25 31.36
CA SER A 115 -18.17 -8.89 31.85
C SER A 115 -18.33 -8.47 33.31
N ARG A 116 -19.34 -7.65 33.61
CA ARG A 116 -19.78 -7.44 34.99
C ARG A 116 -20.31 -8.79 35.48
N GLU A 117 -19.61 -9.40 36.43
CA GLU A 117 -20.23 -10.37 37.33
C GLU A 117 -21.37 -9.68 38.05
N VAL A 118 -22.59 -10.13 37.77
CA VAL A 118 -23.78 -9.80 38.54
C VAL A 118 -23.70 -10.61 39.83
N THR A 119 -23.24 -9.98 40.90
CA THR A 119 -23.52 -10.46 42.25
C THR A 119 -24.84 -9.84 42.69
N THR A 120 -25.92 -10.62 42.56
CA THR A 120 -27.22 -10.33 43.18
C THR A 120 -27.16 -10.53 44.71
N PRO A 121 -28.04 -9.85 45.47
CA PRO A 121 -27.96 -9.71 46.92
C PRO A 121 -28.27 -10.98 47.71
#